data_AF-A0A1T3W6N5-F1
#
_entry.id   AF-A0A1T3W6N5-F1
#
_cell.length_a   1.000
_cell.length_b   1.000
_cell.length_c   1.000
_cell.angle_alpha   90.00
_cell.angle_beta   90.00
_cell.angle_gamma   90.00
#
_symmetry.space_group_name_H-M   'P 1'
#
loop_
_entity.id
_entity.type
_entity.pdbx_description
1 polymer ?
#
loop_
_entity_poly.entity_id
_entity_poly.type
_entity_poly.pdbx_seq_one_letter_code
_entity_poly.pdbx_strand_id
1 'polypeptide(L)'
;GHGVIAPSTTRRLIEHVAASPARGDRADTVRAVLTPRELDILLHIATGATNREIADRLHLAEATIKTHVGHVLAKLGLRDRVQAVILAYQSGLAHPPG
;
A
#
# COMPACT_ATOMS: atom_id res chain seq x y z
N GLY A 1 -32.27 18.37 22.00
CA GLY A 1 -31.03 19.17 22.11
C GLY A 1 -29.90 18.25 22.51
N HIS A 2 -28.72 18.47 21.91
CA HIS A 2 -27.39 17.89 22.22
C HIS A 2 -27.27 16.37 21.99
N GLY A 3 -26.46 15.81 21.09
CA GLY A 3 -25.32 16.30 20.30
C GLY A 3 -24.01 15.68 20.82
N VAL A 4 -23.59 14.53 20.27
CA VAL A 4 -22.23 13.91 20.36
C VAL A 4 -22.28 12.59 19.52
N ILE A 5 -21.40 12.18 18.59
CA ILE A 5 -19.98 12.44 18.26
C ILE A 5 -19.76 12.23 16.74
N ALA A 6 -18.84 12.98 16.13
CA ALA A 6 -18.18 12.68 14.84
C ALA A 6 -16.65 12.63 15.08
N PRO A 7 -15.76 12.28 14.12
CA PRO A 7 -15.79 11.36 12.97
C PRO A 7 -14.52 10.47 12.90
N SER A 8 -14.48 9.42 12.07
CA SER A 8 -13.23 8.94 11.44
C SER A 8 -13.51 7.98 10.28
N THR A 9 -13.22 8.46 9.08
CA THR A 9 -12.68 7.75 7.91
C THR A 9 -13.08 6.28 7.67
N THR A 10 -13.71 6.07 6.50
CA THR A 10 -13.74 4.83 5.70
C THR A 10 -14.92 3.87 5.91
N ARG A 11 -16.15 4.37 5.73
CA ARG A 11 -17.34 3.52 5.51
C ARG A 11 -17.64 3.29 4.01
N ARG A 12 -16.61 3.06 3.18
CA ARG A 12 -16.76 2.70 1.75
C ARG A 12 -15.99 1.43 1.41
N LEU A 13 -16.42 0.31 1.98
CA LEU A 13 -15.97 -1.01 1.55
C LEU A 13 -17.11 -2.02 1.73
N ILE A 14 -18.26 -1.68 1.15
CA ILE A 14 -19.35 -2.62 0.93
C ILE A 14 -19.59 -2.61 -0.59
N GLU A 15 -19.55 -3.82 -1.17
CA GLU A 15 -19.97 -4.19 -2.53
C GLU A 15 -19.08 -3.79 -3.71
N HIS A 16 -18.06 -4.62 -4.00
CA HIS A 16 -17.44 -4.88 -5.32
C HIS A 16 -16.37 -5.98 -5.07
N VAL A 17 -16.27 -7.16 -5.70
CA VAL A 17 -16.87 -7.80 -6.87
C VAL A 17 -16.66 -9.31 -6.73
N ALA A 18 -17.73 -10.10 -6.89
CA ALA A 18 -17.65 -11.53 -7.15
C ALA A 18 -17.33 -11.76 -8.64
N ALA A 19 -16.07 -11.56 -8.99
CA ALA A 19 -15.40 -11.93 -10.24
C ALA A 19 -13.94 -11.51 -10.05
N SER A 20 -12.97 -12.32 -10.48
CA SER A 20 -11.55 -11.97 -10.34
C SER A 20 -11.31 -10.54 -10.83
N PRO A 21 -10.98 -9.57 -9.97
CA PRO A 21 -10.89 -8.18 -10.39
C PRO A 21 -9.80 -8.07 -11.46
N ALA A 22 -10.13 -7.38 -12.56
CA ALA A 22 -9.15 -7.06 -13.59
C ALA A 22 -7.95 -6.33 -12.94
N ARG A 23 -6.74 -6.44 -13.50
CA ARG A 23 -5.53 -5.82 -12.89
C ARG A 23 -5.75 -4.34 -12.54
N GLY A 24 -6.46 -3.59 -13.39
CA GLY A 24 -6.80 -2.18 -13.16
C GLY A 24 -7.60 -1.95 -11.87
N ASP A 25 -8.60 -2.77 -11.60
CA ASP A 25 -9.46 -2.66 -10.41
C ASP A 25 -8.68 -2.90 -9.10
N ARG A 26 -7.70 -3.83 -9.14
CA ARG A 26 -6.76 -4.03 -8.03
C ARG A 26 -5.83 -2.83 -7.83
N ALA A 27 -5.31 -2.24 -8.92
CA ALA A 27 -4.43 -1.08 -8.82
C ALA A 27 -5.15 0.11 -8.18
N ASP A 28 -6.39 0.36 -8.57
CA ASP A 28 -7.19 1.47 -8.07
C ASP A 28 -7.58 1.26 -6.60
N THR A 29 -7.87 0.02 -6.20
CA THR A 29 -8.08 -0.33 -4.79
C THR A 29 -6.84 -0.03 -3.95
N VAL A 30 -5.64 -0.43 -4.40
CA VAL A 30 -4.39 -0.15 -3.67
C VAL A 30 -4.13 1.37 -3.58
N ARG A 31 -4.34 2.11 -4.68
CA ARG A 31 -4.21 3.57 -4.70
C ARG A 31 -5.22 4.29 -3.81
N ALA A 32 -6.41 3.74 -3.63
CA ALA A 32 -7.43 4.30 -2.75
C ALA A 32 -7.13 4.11 -1.26
N VAL A 33 -6.41 3.04 -0.91
CA VAL A 33 -6.10 2.68 0.49
C VAL A 33 -4.80 3.32 0.98
N LEU A 34 -3.82 3.53 0.09
CA LEU A 34 -2.52 4.09 0.45
C LEU A 34 -2.45 5.60 0.25
N THR A 35 -1.74 6.28 1.15
CA THR A 35 -1.32 7.67 0.91
C THR A 35 -0.26 7.72 -0.20
N PRO A 36 -0.01 8.90 -0.81
CA PRO A 36 1.02 9.03 -1.84
C PRO A 36 2.40 8.53 -1.40
N ARG A 37 2.80 8.81 -0.15
CA ARG A 37 4.09 8.36 0.39
C ARG A 37 4.15 6.85 0.60
N GLU A 38 3.07 6.24 1.04
CA GLU A 38 2.97 4.78 1.20
C GLU A 38 2.97 4.07 -0.14
N LEU A 39 2.31 4.65 -1.15
CA LEU A 39 2.35 4.13 -2.51
C LEU A 39 3.77 4.16 -3.09
N ASP A 40 4.48 5.27 -2.94
CA ASP A 40 5.88 5.42 -3.36
C ASP A 40 6.79 4.35 -2.70
N ILE A 41 6.60 4.13 -1.39
CA ILE A 41 7.29 3.07 -0.66
C ILE A 41 6.92 1.68 -1.19
N LEU A 42 5.65 1.39 -1.47
CA LEU A 42 5.22 0.12 -2.07
C LEU A 42 5.90 -0.10 -3.43
N LEU A 43 6.02 0.93 -4.26
CA LEU A 43 6.68 0.83 -5.57
C LEU A 43 8.17 0.50 -5.42
N HIS A 44 8.89 1.12 -4.47
CA HIS A 44 10.26 0.72 -4.18
C HIS A 44 10.38 -0.69 -3.59
N ILE A 45 9.41 -1.11 -2.77
CA ILE A 45 9.37 -2.49 -2.28
C ILE A 45 9.29 -3.47 -3.45
N ALA A 46 8.44 -3.17 -4.43
CA ALA A 46 8.23 -4.00 -5.61
C ALA A 46 9.52 -4.20 -6.43
N THR A 47 10.42 -3.21 -6.47
CA THR A 47 11.74 -3.35 -7.13
C THR A 47 12.76 -4.13 -6.29
N GLY A 48 12.38 -4.67 -5.12
CA GLY A 48 13.28 -5.40 -4.23
C GLY A 48 14.13 -4.53 -3.29
N ALA A 49 13.93 -3.20 -3.26
CA ALA A 49 14.81 -2.30 -2.50
C ALA A 49 14.66 -2.41 -0.97
N THR A 50 15.75 -2.67 -0.26
CA THR A 50 15.80 -2.73 1.21
C THR A 50 15.36 -1.42 1.87
N ASN A 51 14.98 -1.46 3.16
CA ASN A 51 14.55 -0.26 3.87
C ASN A 51 15.63 0.84 3.90
N ARG A 52 16.91 0.44 3.92
CA ARG A 52 18.05 1.36 3.83
C ARG A 52 18.12 2.03 2.46
N GLU A 53 18.04 1.25 1.38
CA GLU A 53 18.05 1.83 0.02
C GLU A 53 16.84 2.74 -0.23
N ILE A 54 15.67 2.40 0.31
CA ILE A 54 14.50 3.26 0.27
C ILE A 54 14.75 4.55 1.06
N ALA A 55 15.31 4.44 2.28
CA ALA A 55 15.67 5.58 3.11
C ALA A 55 16.63 6.52 2.39
N ASP A 56 17.66 5.99 1.74
CA ASP A 56 18.65 6.75 0.99
C ASP A 56 18.00 7.48 -0.20
N ARG A 57 17.18 6.79 -1.00
CA ARG A 57 16.46 7.38 -2.15
C ARG A 57 15.49 8.47 -1.73
N LEU A 58 14.84 8.28 -0.59
CA LEU A 58 13.80 9.16 -0.09
C LEU A 58 14.32 10.21 0.90
N HIS A 59 15.63 10.25 1.16
CA HIS A 59 16.32 11.13 2.12
C HIS A 59 15.67 11.12 3.52
N LEU A 60 15.38 9.91 4.03
CA LEU A 60 14.77 9.70 5.35
C LEU A 60 15.62 8.75 6.20
N ALA A 61 15.33 8.69 7.51
CA ALA A 61 15.89 7.68 8.38
C ALA A 61 15.29 6.29 8.09
N GLU A 62 16.11 5.23 8.19
CA GLU A 62 15.67 3.84 8.00
C GLU A 62 14.53 3.45 8.96
N ALA A 63 14.56 3.96 10.19
CA ALA A 63 13.49 3.75 11.17
C ALA A 63 12.13 4.27 10.68
N THR A 64 12.12 5.44 10.03
CA THR A 64 10.90 6.01 9.42
C THR A 64 10.38 5.12 8.31
N ILE A 65 11.26 4.56 7.47
CA ILE A 65 10.87 3.60 6.44
C ILE A 65 10.29 2.33 7.05
N LYS A 66 10.89 1.78 8.12
CA LYS A 66 10.33 0.62 8.84
C LYS A 66 8.89 0.86 9.30
N THR A 67 8.62 2.03 9.88
CA THR A 67 7.26 2.42 10.29
C THR A 67 6.31 2.48 9.10
N HIS A 68 6.70 3.14 8.00
CA HIS A 68 5.85 3.22 6.81
C HIS A 68 5.61 1.84 6.16
N VAL A 69 6.62 0.98 6.08
CA VAL A 69 6.46 -0.39 5.57
C VAL A 69 5.45 -1.15 6.44
N GLY A 70 5.53 -1.04 7.76
CA GLY A 70 4.54 -1.61 8.67
C GLY A 70 3.12 -1.10 8.40
N HIS A 71 2.95 0.21 8.19
CA HIS A 71 1.65 0.78 7.86
C HIS A 71 1.12 0.33 6.48
N VAL A 72 1.98 0.24 5.47
CA VAL A 72 1.62 -0.29 4.14
C VAL A 72 1.10 -1.71 4.26
N LEU A 73 1.84 -2.59 4.93
CA LEU A 73 1.44 -3.99 5.12
C LEU A 73 0.12 -4.09 5.89
N ALA A 74 -0.03 -3.34 6.98
CA ALA A 74 -1.24 -3.33 7.78
C ALA A 74 -2.46 -2.83 6.98
N LYS A 75 -2.32 -1.73 6.23
CA LYS A 75 -3.39 -1.17 5.40
C LYS A 75 -3.84 -2.10 4.27
N LEU A 76 -2.91 -2.88 3.73
CA LEU A 76 -3.18 -3.84 2.65
C LEU A 76 -3.52 -5.24 3.16
N GLY A 77 -3.52 -5.47 4.48
CA GLY A 77 -3.78 -6.79 5.07
C GLY A 77 -2.71 -7.83 4.76
N LEU A 78 -1.46 -7.40 4.53
CA LEU A 78 -0.36 -8.26 4.14
C LEU A 78 0.48 -8.68 5.35
N ARG A 79 0.94 -9.93 5.35
CA ARG A 79 1.75 -10.49 6.43
C ARG A 79 3.22 -10.04 6.35
N ASP A 80 3.74 -9.93 5.13
CA ASP A 80 5.14 -9.67 4.92
C ASP A 80 5.41 -8.93 3.60
N ARG A 81 6.68 -8.55 3.46
CA ARG A 81 7.19 -7.81 2.31
C ARG A 81 7.08 -8.60 1.00
N VAL A 82 7.19 -9.92 1.02
CA VAL A 82 7.09 -10.74 -0.20
C VAL A 82 5.67 -10.66 -0.76
N GLN A 83 4.67 -10.71 0.12
CA GLN A 83 3.28 -10.50 -0.29
C GLN A 83 3.04 -9.11 -0.91
N ALA A 84 3.71 -8.07 -0.41
CA ALA A 84 3.62 -6.72 -1.00
C ALA A 84 4.20 -6.66 -2.42
N VAL A 85 5.33 -7.33 -2.66
CA VAL A 85 5.91 -7.46 -4.00
C VAL A 85 4.95 -8.19 -4.95
N ILE A 86 4.39 -9.32 -4.52
CA ILE A 86 3.42 -10.09 -5.31
C ILE A 86 2.18 -9.25 -5.63
N LEU A 87 1.63 -8.54 -4.65
CA LEU A 87 0.46 -7.68 -4.85
C LEU A 87 0.75 -6.56 -5.85
N ALA A 88 1.91 -5.92 -5.77
CA ALA A 88 2.30 -4.86 -6.71
C ALA A 88 2.36 -5.36 -8.16
N TYR A 89 2.85 -6.58 -8.39
CA TYR A 89 2.84 -7.21 -9.72
C TYR A 89 1.45 -7.66 -10.16
N GLN A 90 0.67 -8.27 -9.27
CA GLN A 90 -0.68 -8.74 -9.58
C GLN A 90 -1.66 -7.58 -9.87
N SER A 91 -1.47 -6.44 -9.22
CA SER A 91 -2.22 -5.20 -9.50
C SER A 91 -1.70 -4.45 -10.73
N GLY A 92 -0.51 -4.78 -11.25
CA GLY A 92 0.09 -4.04 -12.35
C GLY A 92 0.64 -2.66 -11.95
N LEU A 93 0.81 -2.41 -10.64
CA LEU A 93 1.51 -1.23 -10.12
C LEU A 93 3.01 -1.28 -10.40
N ALA A 94 3.58 -2.48 -10.48
CA ALA A 94 4.97 -2.72 -10.84
C ALA A 94 5.05 -3.76 -11.97
N HIS A 95 6.16 -3.73 -12.71
CA HIS A 95 6.51 -4.73 -13.70
C HIS A 95 7.77 -5.46 -13.23
N PRO A 96 7.83 -6.81 -13.37
CA PRO A 96 8.99 -7.56 -12.92
C PRO A 96 10.24 -7.00 -13.60
N PRO A 97 11.38 -6.90 -12.89
CA PRO A 97 12.65 -6.60 -13.55
C PRO A 97 12.89 -7.68 -14.62
N GLY A 98 13.12 -7.23 -15.85
CA GLY A 98 13.47 -8.10 -16.98
C GLY A 98 14.85 -8.73 -16.82
#